data_AF-A0A2E0RZ40-F1
#
_entry.id   AF-A0A2E0RZ40-F1
#
_cell.length_a   1.000
_cell.length_b   1.000
_cell.length_c   1.000
_cell.angle_alpha   90.00
_cell.angle_beta   90.00
_cell.angle_gamma   90.00
#
_symmetry.space_group_name_H-M   'P 1'
#
loop_
_entity.id
_entity.type
_entity.pdbx_description
1 polymer ?
#
loop_
_entity_poly.entity_id
_entity_poly.type
_entity_poly.pdbx_seq_one_letter_code
_entity_poly.pdbx_strand_id
1 'polypeptide(L)'
;MINLKLTGHVLDNFDGVVNILDDKECVNGLISGNLYDKLKFNFYTIDINANRLSKNPNVISEPWFLIYNFVTSEKFDCTYTTDVIKNKFISLISWSSDDRKKHRKKLIEFIEQNSIDCCYSNLENKKTLTELSEYYPNGYYKDNFDYGIPREYFESCIDIVTESLVEFSTHFSEKTYKPIFYKKPFITIAGPYYYETLSDYGFELYDEIFDYGFDSEENYEKRIDNILMQIKELNSLSLREIKSLCEKVKSKIDHNYDHIKKQKPKFSGPRERVVILKERIS
;
A
#
# COMPACT_ATOMS: atom_id res chain seq x y z
N MET A 1 -6.31 8.80 -23.85
CA MET A 1 -7.66 9.18 -24.35
C MET A 1 -8.57 7.95 -24.22
N ILE A 2 -9.29 7.82 -23.10
CA ILE A 2 -10.25 6.70 -22.95
C ILE A 2 -11.62 7.18 -23.44
N ASN A 3 -12.12 6.53 -24.49
CA ASN A 3 -13.45 6.82 -25.04
C ASN A 3 -14.51 5.99 -24.31
N LEU A 4 -15.28 6.65 -23.46
CA LEU A 4 -16.56 6.14 -22.94
C LEU A 4 -17.58 6.06 -24.08
N LYS A 5 -17.97 4.86 -24.50
CA LYS A 5 -19.05 4.67 -25.47
C LYS A 5 -20.28 4.07 -24.79
N LEU A 6 -21.16 4.95 -24.30
CA LEU A 6 -22.51 4.56 -23.88
C LEU A 6 -23.41 4.51 -25.13
N THR A 7 -24.11 3.40 -25.34
CA THR A 7 -24.98 3.21 -26.51
C THR A 7 -26.40 3.74 -26.27
N GLY A 8 -27.05 4.20 -27.34
CA GLY A 8 -28.23 5.08 -27.35
C GLY A 8 -29.39 4.72 -26.43
N HIS A 9 -29.67 3.43 -26.21
CA HIS A 9 -30.79 3.03 -25.35
C HIS A 9 -30.59 3.31 -23.85
N VAL A 10 -29.36 3.61 -23.42
CA VAL A 10 -29.08 4.02 -22.03
C VAL A 10 -29.42 5.50 -21.80
N LEU A 11 -29.43 6.32 -22.84
CA LEU A 11 -29.44 7.79 -22.75
C LEU A 11 -30.83 8.40 -22.58
N ASP A 12 -31.89 7.72 -23.04
CA ASP A 12 -33.21 8.35 -23.11
C ASP A 12 -33.92 8.45 -21.74
N ASN A 13 -33.38 7.82 -20.67
CA ASN A 13 -34.03 7.76 -19.35
C ASN A 13 -33.05 7.87 -18.16
N PHE A 14 -31.86 8.47 -18.32
CA PHE A 14 -30.84 8.49 -17.26
C PHE A 14 -30.75 9.85 -16.55
N ASP A 15 -31.43 9.97 -15.40
CA ASP A 15 -31.17 10.99 -14.37
C ASP A 15 -30.48 10.28 -13.18
N GLY A 16 -29.14 10.27 -13.14
CA GLY A 16 -28.40 9.51 -12.13
C GLY A 16 -26.93 9.89 -11.98
N VAL A 17 -26.30 9.40 -10.91
CA VAL A 17 -24.87 9.59 -10.60
C VAL A 17 -24.04 8.53 -11.34
N VAL A 18 -22.92 8.95 -11.94
CA VAL A 18 -21.96 8.03 -12.58
C VAL A 18 -20.69 7.97 -11.74
N ASN A 19 -20.35 6.77 -11.26
CA ASN A 19 -19.14 6.51 -10.47
C ASN A 19 -18.03 5.99 -11.40
N ILE A 20 -16.92 6.72 -11.50
CA ILE A 20 -15.75 6.30 -12.29
C ILE A 20 -14.71 5.72 -11.32
N LEU A 21 -14.32 4.46 -11.55
CA LEU A 21 -13.23 3.80 -10.81
C LEU A 21 -12.04 3.65 -11.76
N ASP A 22 -10.93 4.29 -11.40
CA ASP A 22 -9.65 4.17 -12.10
C ASP A 22 -8.95 2.87 -11.66
N ASP A 23 -8.30 2.17 -12.60
CA ASP A 23 -7.56 0.94 -12.31
C ASP A 23 -6.09 1.19 -11.94
N LYS A 24 -5.56 2.42 -12.12
CA LYS A 24 -4.15 2.76 -11.80
C LYS A 24 -3.97 4.25 -11.47
N GLU A 25 -3.93 4.57 -10.17
CA GLU A 25 -3.32 5.78 -9.57
C GLU A 25 -3.40 7.10 -10.38
N CYS A 26 -4.44 7.91 -10.13
CA CYS A 26 -4.58 9.35 -10.40
C CYS A 26 -4.04 9.91 -11.73
N VAL A 27 -4.90 10.22 -12.73
CA VAL A 27 -4.59 11.29 -13.71
C VAL A 27 -5.80 12.12 -14.18
N ASN A 28 -5.57 13.43 -14.22
CA ASN A 28 -6.37 14.51 -14.82
C ASN A 28 -6.98 14.19 -16.19
N GLY A 29 -8.30 14.38 -16.32
CA GLY A 29 -9.02 14.39 -17.60
C GLY A 29 -9.58 15.77 -17.94
N LEU A 30 -8.99 16.44 -18.92
CA LEU A 30 -9.63 17.55 -19.65
C LEU A 30 -10.50 16.95 -20.76
N ILE A 31 -11.82 17.18 -20.71
CA ILE A 31 -12.80 16.64 -21.67
C ILE A 31 -13.78 17.75 -22.08
N SER A 32 -14.04 17.87 -23.39
CA SER A 32 -14.86 18.90 -24.01
C SER A 32 -16.37 18.59 -23.98
N GLY A 33 -17.18 19.66 -24.02
CA GLY A 33 -18.56 19.70 -23.52
C GLY A 33 -19.70 19.32 -24.48
N ASN A 34 -20.76 18.82 -23.83
CA ASN A 34 -22.22 18.92 -24.07
C ASN A 34 -22.97 17.72 -23.44
N LEU A 35 -22.23 16.68 -22.99
CA LEU A 35 -22.78 15.47 -22.34
C LEU A 35 -22.83 15.57 -20.80
N TYR A 36 -22.04 16.48 -20.20
CA TYR A 36 -21.78 16.55 -18.76
C TYR A 36 -22.85 17.32 -17.95
N ASP A 37 -23.57 18.25 -18.58
CA ASP A 37 -24.41 19.19 -17.82
C ASP A 37 -25.63 18.54 -17.14
N LYS A 38 -25.97 17.31 -17.55
CA LYS A 38 -27.04 16.49 -16.96
C LYS A 38 -26.52 15.39 -16.00
N LEU A 39 -25.21 15.19 -15.90
CA LEU A 39 -24.61 14.08 -15.16
C LEU A 39 -23.75 14.59 -14.01
N LYS A 40 -24.02 14.10 -12.79
CA LYS A 40 -23.10 14.29 -11.65
C LYS A 40 -22.08 13.16 -11.64
N PHE A 41 -20.80 13.52 -11.69
CA PHE A 41 -19.70 12.56 -11.63
C PHE A 41 -19.09 12.61 -10.24
N ASN A 42 -18.97 11.43 -9.62
CA ASN A 42 -18.12 11.26 -8.44
C ASN A 42 -16.85 10.52 -8.87
N PHE A 43 -15.70 11.14 -8.64
CA PHE A 43 -14.38 10.59 -8.83
C PHE A 43 -13.90 10.01 -7.51
N TYR A 44 -13.73 8.70 -7.45
CA TYR A 44 -13.18 8.05 -6.26
C TYR A 44 -11.68 7.94 -6.38
N THR A 45 -10.98 8.27 -5.30
CA THR A 45 -9.54 8.08 -5.22
C THR A 45 -9.18 7.35 -3.94
N ILE A 46 -8.10 6.57 -3.99
CA ILE A 46 -7.47 5.96 -2.82
C ILE A 46 -6.64 6.97 -2.02
N ASP A 47 -6.42 8.17 -2.56
CA ASP A 47 -5.82 9.28 -1.82
C ASP A 47 -6.79 9.77 -0.76
N ILE A 48 -6.43 9.51 0.50
CA ILE A 48 -7.17 9.88 1.70
C ILE A 48 -7.22 11.39 1.96
N ASN A 49 -6.35 12.15 1.30
CA ASN A 49 -6.23 13.60 1.39
C ASN A 49 -6.80 14.33 0.16
N ALA A 50 -7.60 13.65 -0.67
CA ALA A 50 -8.18 14.21 -1.89
C ALA A 50 -8.87 15.57 -1.69
N ASN A 51 -9.57 15.76 -0.57
CA ASN A 51 -10.27 17.02 -0.25
C ASN A 51 -9.33 18.21 -0.04
N ARG A 52 -8.08 17.97 0.38
CA ARG A 52 -7.05 19.01 0.50
C ARG A 52 -6.45 19.35 -0.86
N LEU A 53 -6.23 18.34 -1.68
CA LEU A 53 -5.62 18.47 -3.01
C LEU A 53 -6.57 19.11 -4.02
N SER A 54 -7.87 18.94 -3.81
CA SER A 54 -8.93 19.41 -4.70
C SER A 54 -10.05 20.04 -3.90
N LYS A 55 -10.39 21.31 -4.22
CA LYS A 55 -11.62 21.96 -3.75
C LYS A 55 -12.88 21.47 -4.49
N ASN A 56 -12.76 20.47 -5.36
CA ASN A 56 -13.86 19.94 -6.15
C ASN A 56 -14.63 18.90 -5.32
N PRO A 57 -15.89 19.15 -4.93
CA PRO A 57 -16.69 18.23 -4.13
C PRO A 57 -17.04 16.92 -4.85
N ASN A 58 -16.79 16.86 -6.17
CA ASN A 58 -16.97 15.65 -6.97
C ASN A 58 -15.80 14.66 -6.80
N VAL A 59 -14.70 15.02 -6.13
CA VAL A 59 -13.61 14.08 -5.81
C VAL A 59 -13.84 13.57 -4.39
N ILE A 60 -14.11 12.28 -4.26
CA ILE A 60 -14.42 11.60 -3.01
C ILE A 60 -13.27 10.65 -2.70
N SER A 61 -12.74 10.73 -1.49
CA SER A 61 -11.78 9.73 -1.04
C SER A 61 -12.48 8.44 -0.59
N GLU A 62 -12.08 7.31 -1.15
CA GLU A 62 -12.54 5.97 -0.78
C GLU A 62 -11.35 4.98 -0.79
N PRO A 63 -10.48 5.02 0.24
CA PRO A 63 -9.30 4.14 0.33
C PRO A 63 -9.64 2.65 0.46
N TRP A 64 -10.89 2.35 0.82
CA TRP A 64 -11.36 0.99 1.06
C TRP A 64 -11.61 0.18 -0.21
N PHE A 65 -11.62 0.78 -1.40
CA PHE A 65 -11.80 0.03 -2.66
C PHE A 65 -10.67 -0.95 -2.91
N LEU A 66 -9.42 -0.54 -2.70
CA LEU A 66 -8.26 -1.42 -2.88
C LEU A 66 -8.30 -2.55 -1.86
N ILE A 67 -8.61 -2.23 -0.60
CA ILE A 67 -8.76 -3.21 0.48
C ILE A 67 -9.88 -4.19 0.17
N TYR A 68 -11.02 -3.75 -0.35
CA TYR A 68 -12.11 -4.64 -0.71
C TYR A 68 -11.66 -5.73 -1.66
N ASN A 69 -11.01 -5.35 -2.76
CA ASN A 69 -10.46 -6.31 -3.72
C ASN A 69 -9.43 -7.23 -3.07
N PHE A 70 -8.60 -6.71 -2.16
CA PHE A 70 -7.63 -7.51 -1.42
C PHE A 70 -8.31 -8.54 -0.50
N VAL A 71 -9.31 -8.12 0.26
CA VAL A 71 -10.02 -8.96 1.23
C VAL A 71 -10.94 -9.98 0.54
N THR A 72 -11.57 -9.65 -0.58
CA THR A 72 -12.58 -10.52 -1.22
C THR A 72 -12.06 -11.38 -2.35
N SER A 73 -10.88 -11.13 -2.90
CA SER A 73 -10.46 -11.84 -4.11
C SER A 73 -9.92 -13.25 -3.85
N GLU A 74 -9.67 -13.65 -2.60
CA GLU A 74 -9.01 -14.92 -2.18
C GLU A 74 -7.64 -15.18 -2.87
N LYS A 75 -7.20 -14.29 -3.78
CA LYS A 75 -5.94 -14.34 -4.54
C LYS A 75 -4.71 -14.14 -3.66
N PHE A 76 -4.93 -13.61 -2.46
CA PHE A 76 -3.88 -13.25 -1.51
C PHE A 76 -3.75 -14.26 -0.37
N ASP A 77 -4.50 -15.36 -0.42
CA ASP A 77 -4.42 -16.39 0.60
C ASP A 77 -3.16 -17.23 0.36
N CYS A 78 -2.21 -17.10 1.27
CA CYS A 78 -1.01 -17.92 1.33
C CYS A 78 -1.14 -18.90 2.49
N THR A 79 -1.01 -20.20 2.24
CA THR A 79 -1.13 -21.25 3.27
C THR A 79 0.20 -21.56 3.96
N TYR A 80 1.29 -20.88 3.59
CA TYR A 80 2.59 -21.07 4.22
C TYR A 80 2.57 -20.52 5.65
N THR A 81 3.09 -21.30 6.58
CA THR A 81 3.27 -20.92 7.98
C THR A 81 4.62 -21.43 8.48
N THR A 82 5.20 -20.73 9.44
CA THR A 82 6.47 -21.10 10.07
C THR A 82 6.59 -20.45 11.44
N ASP A 83 7.13 -21.18 12.41
CA ASP A 83 7.56 -20.62 13.71
C ASP A 83 9.04 -20.19 13.68
N VAL A 84 9.74 -20.47 12.58
CA VAL A 84 11.15 -20.16 12.40
C VAL A 84 11.28 -18.72 11.92
N ILE A 85 11.74 -17.86 12.83
CA ILE A 85 12.11 -16.48 12.52
C ILE A 85 13.64 -16.36 12.51
N LYS A 86 14.18 -15.96 11.37
CA LYS A 86 15.61 -15.91 11.04
C LYS A 86 16.16 -14.47 11.00
N ASN A 87 15.34 -13.49 10.65
CA ASN A 87 15.79 -12.12 10.37
C ASN A 87 14.98 -11.10 11.16
N LYS A 88 15.60 -9.97 11.49
CA LYS A 88 14.91 -8.84 12.14
C LYS A 88 13.96 -8.15 11.16
N PHE A 89 14.42 -7.88 9.95
CA PHE A 89 13.67 -7.08 8.98
C PHE A 89 13.46 -7.82 7.66
N ILE A 90 12.43 -7.40 6.94
CA ILE A 90 12.28 -7.65 5.51
C ILE A 90 11.84 -6.36 4.83
N SER A 91 12.23 -6.17 3.58
CA SER A 91 11.62 -5.22 2.68
C SER A 91 11.28 -5.91 1.37
N LEU A 92 10.04 -5.75 0.91
CA LEU A 92 9.58 -6.26 -0.39
C LEU A 92 10.04 -5.41 -1.58
N ILE A 93 10.97 -4.48 -1.35
CA ILE A 93 11.65 -3.73 -2.39
C ILE A 93 12.38 -4.68 -3.36
N SER A 94 12.26 -4.36 -4.65
CA SER A 94 13.07 -4.93 -5.71
C SER A 94 13.79 -3.80 -6.43
N TRP A 95 15.06 -3.62 -6.10
CA TRP A 95 15.87 -2.55 -6.69
C TRP A 95 16.68 -3.05 -7.89
N SER A 96 16.76 -2.21 -8.93
CA SER A 96 17.69 -2.33 -10.06
C SER A 96 18.25 -0.94 -10.40
N SER A 97 19.31 -0.90 -11.22
CA SER A 97 19.90 0.36 -11.69
C SER A 97 18.93 1.23 -12.50
N ASP A 98 17.89 0.63 -13.08
CA ASP A 98 16.81 1.33 -13.79
C ASP A 98 15.75 1.95 -12.85
N ASP A 99 15.76 1.62 -11.55
CA ASP A 99 14.80 2.19 -10.59
C ASP A 99 15.10 3.69 -10.36
N ARG A 100 14.15 4.54 -10.75
CA ARG A 100 14.25 6.00 -10.65
C ARG A 100 13.92 6.53 -9.25
N LYS A 101 13.41 5.70 -8.33
CA LYS A 101 12.99 6.12 -6.99
C LYS A 101 14.19 6.23 -6.05
N LYS A 102 14.61 7.47 -5.78
CA LYS A 102 15.79 7.77 -4.95
C LYS A 102 15.72 7.17 -3.54
N HIS A 103 14.57 7.19 -2.87
CA HIS A 103 14.39 6.61 -1.54
C HIS A 103 14.68 5.11 -1.49
N ARG A 104 14.34 4.37 -2.56
CA ARG A 104 14.59 2.93 -2.67
C ARG A 104 16.09 2.63 -2.71
N LYS A 105 16.81 3.36 -3.57
CA LYS A 105 18.27 3.30 -3.62
C LYS A 105 18.88 3.66 -2.26
N LYS A 106 18.43 4.75 -1.63
CA LYS A 106 18.89 5.19 -0.31
C LYS A 106 18.69 4.11 0.76
N LEU A 107 17.55 3.42 0.77
CA LEU A 107 17.29 2.30 1.68
C LEU A 107 18.25 1.12 1.46
N ILE A 108 18.46 0.70 0.20
CA ILE A 108 19.38 -0.40 -0.10
C ILE A 108 20.82 -0.06 0.30
N GLU A 109 21.30 1.12 -0.08
CA GLU A 109 22.63 1.60 0.30
C GLU A 109 22.77 1.66 1.82
N PHE A 110 21.74 2.12 2.52
CA PHE A 110 21.72 2.16 3.98
C PHE A 110 21.82 0.76 4.61
N ILE A 111 21.02 -0.19 4.12
CA ILE A 111 21.02 -1.59 4.58
C ILE A 111 22.42 -2.19 4.43
N GLU A 112 23.05 -2.01 3.27
CA GLU A 112 24.36 -2.57 2.96
C GLU A 112 25.48 -1.91 3.78
N GLN A 113 25.50 -0.57 3.85
CA GLN A 113 26.53 0.18 4.57
C GLN A 113 26.50 -0.04 6.08
N ASN A 114 25.31 -0.25 6.65
CA ASN A 114 25.14 -0.43 8.11
C ASN A 114 24.98 -1.90 8.51
N SER A 115 25.12 -2.85 7.59
CA SER A 115 24.94 -4.29 7.85
C SER A 115 23.62 -4.59 8.57
N ILE A 116 22.53 -4.01 8.08
CA ILE A 116 21.20 -4.22 8.65
C ILE A 116 20.76 -5.66 8.35
N ASP A 117 20.26 -6.38 9.36
CA ASP A 117 19.71 -7.73 9.22
C ASP A 117 18.34 -7.71 8.52
N CYS A 118 18.38 -7.50 7.20
CA CYS A 118 17.21 -7.32 6.36
C CYS A 118 17.24 -8.23 5.12
N CYS A 119 16.15 -8.96 4.90
CA CYS A 119 15.88 -9.61 3.63
C CYS A 119 15.35 -8.59 2.62
N TYR A 120 15.84 -8.61 1.37
CA TYR A 120 15.39 -7.74 0.28
C TYR A 120 15.86 -8.30 -1.07
N SER A 121 15.27 -7.82 -2.17
CA SER A 121 15.73 -8.14 -3.52
C SER A 121 16.62 -7.03 -4.11
N ASN A 122 17.75 -7.42 -4.69
CA ASN A 122 18.64 -6.59 -5.48
C ASN A 122 18.94 -7.32 -6.80
N LEU A 123 18.31 -6.86 -7.87
CA LEU A 123 18.32 -7.52 -9.18
C LEU A 123 19.69 -7.44 -9.86
N GLU A 124 20.46 -6.38 -9.60
CA GLU A 124 21.83 -6.22 -10.10
C GLU A 124 22.74 -7.34 -9.59
N ASN A 125 22.58 -7.68 -8.29
CA ASN A 125 23.37 -8.70 -7.62
C ASN A 125 22.72 -10.09 -7.66
N LYS A 126 21.63 -10.27 -8.45
CA LYS A 126 20.83 -11.51 -8.50
C LYS A 126 20.36 -12.00 -7.13
N LYS A 127 20.21 -11.09 -6.17
CA LYS A 127 19.64 -11.36 -4.85
C LYS A 127 18.14 -11.22 -4.97
N THR A 128 17.40 -12.32 -4.79
CA THR A 128 15.93 -12.32 -4.86
C THR A 128 15.36 -13.04 -3.66
N LEU A 129 14.16 -12.63 -3.25
CA LEU A 129 13.39 -13.30 -2.20
C LEU A 129 12.78 -14.60 -2.73
N THR A 130 12.59 -15.59 -1.86
CA THR A 130 12.15 -16.92 -2.24
C THR A 130 10.64 -16.95 -2.47
N GLU A 131 10.24 -17.22 -3.71
CA GLU A 131 8.83 -17.40 -4.07
C GLU A 131 8.26 -18.69 -3.50
N LEU A 132 6.95 -18.68 -3.22
CA LEU A 132 6.22 -19.77 -2.58
C LEU A 132 4.97 -20.13 -3.40
N SER A 133 5.11 -20.30 -4.71
CA SER A 133 3.95 -20.45 -5.61
C SER A 133 3.06 -21.64 -5.27
N GLU A 134 3.63 -22.69 -4.71
CA GLU A 134 2.94 -23.90 -4.25
C GLU A 134 2.01 -23.67 -3.03
N TYR A 135 2.16 -22.54 -2.32
CA TYR A 135 1.36 -22.20 -1.14
C TYR A 135 0.20 -21.23 -1.45
N TYR A 136 -0.11 -20.97 -2.71
CA TYR A 136 -1.23 -20.12 -3.14
C TYR A 136 -2.32 -20.98 -3.81
N PRO A 137 -3.34 -21.46 -3.07
CA PRO A 137 -4.36 -22.39 -3.58
C PRO A 137 -5.19 -21.81 -4.72
N ASN A 138 -5.31 -20.48 -4.79
CA ASN A 138 -6.09 -19.77 -5.81
C ASN A 138 -5.22 -19.20 -6.95
N GLY A 139 -3.97 -19.66 -7.06
CA GLY A 139 -3.00 -19.25 -8.07
C GLY A 139 -2.02 -18.19 -7.57
N TYR A 140 -0.75 -18.37 -7.93
CA TYR A 140 0.31 -17.41 -7.64
C TYR A 140 0.38 -16.34 -8.72
N TYR A 141 -0.06 -15.12 -8.39
CA TYR A 141 -0.09 -14.00 -9.31
C TYR A 141 1.22 -13.20 -9.23
N LYS A 142 2.08 -13.38 -10.23
CA LYS A 142 3.37 -12.68 -10.36
C LYS A 142 3.34 -11.70 -11.54
N ASP A 143 2.47 -10.69 -11.47
CA ASP A 143 2.55 -9.54 -12.38
C ASP A 143 3.10 -8.35 -11.59
N ASN A 144 4.32 -7.92 -11.94
CA ASN A 144 5.02 -6.76 -11.37
C ASN A 144 5.23 -6.78 -9.84
N PHE A 145 5.55 -7.94 -9.26
CA PHE A 145 6.06 -8.08 -7.87
C PHE A 145 5.15 -7.60 -6.73
N ASP A 146 3.91 -7.19 -7.01
CA ASP A 146 3.06 -6.55 -6.02
C ASP A 146 2.09 -7.49 -5.29
N TYR A 147 2.13 -8.81 -5.51
CA TYR A 147 1.08 -9.70 -4.97
C TYR A 147 1.54 -11.00 -4.28
N GLY A 148 2.73 -11.54 -4.60
CA GLY A 148 3.29 -12.68 -3.87
C GLY A 148 4.04 -12.26 -2.61
N ILE A 149 3.73 -12.90 -1.47
CA ILE A 149 4.51 -12.83 -0.24
C ILE A 149 5.57 -13.96 -0.23
N PRO A 150 6.87 -13.63 -0.13
CA PRO A 150 7.95 -14.61 -0.16
C PRO A 150 8.15 -15.30 1.19
N ARG A 151 8.92 -16.39 1.19
CA ARG A 151 9.26 -17.17 2.41
C ARG A 151 9.82 -16.30 3.52
N GLU A 152 10.79 -15.47 3.19
CA GLU A 152 11.51 -14.62 4.13
C GLU A 152 10.57 -13.66 4.86
N TYR A 153 9.43 -13.32 4.25
CA TYR A 153 8.43 -12.47 4.89
C TYR A 153 7.89 -13.12 6.15
N PHE A 154 7.59 -14.41 6.10
CA PHE A 154 7.12 -15.16 7.27
C PHE A 154 8.26 -15.46 8.26
N GLU A 155 9.51 -15.41 7.80
CA GLU A 155 10.71 -15.68 8.61
C GLU A 155 11.35 -14.39 9.19
N SER A 156 10.76 -13.22 8.96
CA SER A 156 11.24 -11.91 9.48
C SER A 156 10.29 -11.29 10.51
N CYS A 157 10.81 -10.52 11.46
CA CYS A 157 9.98 -9.87 12.50
C CYS A 157 9.20 -8.65 11.99
N ILE A 158 9.86 -7.70 11.32
CA ILE A 158 9.33 -6.37 10.98
C ILE A 158 9.40 -6.13 9.47
N ASP A 159 8.37 -5.52 8.89
CA ASP A 159 8.37 -5.06 7.50
C ASP A 159 8.88 -3.61 7.38
N ILE A 160 9.82 -3.38 6.45
CA ILE A 160 10.24 -2.06 6.01
C ILE A 160 9.56 -1.80 4.67
N VAL A 161 8.46 -1.08 4.74
CA VAL A 161 7.60 -0.79 3.60
C VAL A 161 8.10 0.47 2.89
N THR A 162 8.04 0.49 1.56
CA THR A 162 8.34 1.70 0.77
C THR A 162 7.18 1.99 -0.17
N GLU A 163 6.49 3.11 0.05
CA GLU A 163 5.47 3.57 -0.89
C GLU A 163 6.11 4.11 -2.18
N SER A 164 5.34 4.15 -3.27
CA SER A 164 5.83 4.69 -4.55
C SER A 164 5.97 6.21 -4.51
N LEU A 165 5.05 6.88 -3.80
CA LEU A 165 4.99 8.32 -3.62
C LEU A 165 5.32 8.65 -2.17
N VAL A 166 6.45 9.32 -1.99
CA VAL A 166 7.04 9.57 -0.68
C VAL A 166 7.26 11.06 -0.42
N GLU A 167 7.06 11.91 -1.42
CA GLU A 167 7.26 13.36 -1.32
C GLU A 167 5.97 14.09 -0.93
N PHE A 168 4.83 13.61 -1.42
CA PHE A 168 3.52 14.24 -1.24
C PHE A 168 2.65 13.44 -0.27
N SER A 169 1.41 13.88 -0.10
CA SER A 169 0.44 13.38 0.88
C SER A 169 0.36 11.87 1.02
N THR A 170 -0.21 11.44 2.14
CA THR A 170 -0.50 10.05 2.48
C THR A 170 -1.17 9.28 1.36
N HIS A 171 -0.43 8.35 0.77
CA HIS A 171 -0.92 7.42 -0.22
C HIS A 171 -0.83 6.00 0.35
N PHE A 172 -1.96 5.34 0.49
CA PHE A 172 -2.01 3.94 0.91
C PHE A 172 -2.21 3.04 -0.32
N SER A 173 -1.23 2.19 -0.58
CA SER A 173 -1.32 1.13 -1.59
C SER A 173 -1.44 -0.25 -0.93
N GLU A 174 -1.45 -1.30 -1.73
CA GLU A 174 -1.37 -2.68 -1.25
C GLU A 174 -0.12 -2.90 -0.39
N LYS A 175 0.94 -2.11 -0.58
CA LYS A 175 2.18 -2.17 0.20
C LYS A 175 1.93 -1.82 1.66
N THR A 176 1.10 -0.81 1.93
CA THR A 176 0.65 -0.43 3.28
C THR A 176 -0.18 -1.55 3.93
N TYR A 177 -1.08 -2.18 3.18
CA TYR A 177 -2.04 -3.12 3.74
C TYR A 177 -1.52 -4.55 3.91
N LYS A 178 -0.49 -4.94 3.15
CA LYS A 178 0.16 -6.26 3.28
C LYS A 178 0.59 -6.61 4.71
N PRO A 179 1.41 -5.80 5.41
CA PRO A 179 1.82 -6.13 6.77
C PRO A 179 0.64 -6.21 7.73
N ILE A 180 -0.41 -5.40 7.54
CA ILE A 180 -1.63 -5.48 8.34
C ILE A 180 -2.33 -6.83 8.12
N PHE A 181 -2.55 -7.22 6.86
CA PHE A 181 -3.21 -8.47 6.52
C PHE A 181 -2.42 -9.72 6.95
N TYR A 182 -1.10 -9.64 6.90
CA TYR A 182 -0.18 -10.71 7.31
C TYR A 182 0.30 -10.59 8.75
N LYS A 183 -0.36 -9.76 9.57
CA LYS A 183 -0.11 -9.62 11.00
C LYS A 183 1.35 -9.34 11.36
N LYS A 184 1.98 -8.39 10.66
CA LYS A 184 3.38 -8.02 10.81
C LYS A 184 3.51 -6.55 11.23
N PRO A 185 4.26 -6.21 12.30
CA PRO A 185 4.62 -4.83 12.59
C PRO A 185 5.43 -4.23 11.45
N PHE A 186 5.24 -2.95 11.16
CA PHE A 186 5.86 -2.32 10.01
C PHE A 186 6.21 -0.86 10.25
N ILE A 187 7.27 -0.42 9.55
CA ILE A 187 7.62 0.98 9.36
C ILE A 187 7.69 1.29 7.87
N THR A 188 7.01 2.35 7.45
CA THR A 188 6.85 2.77 6.07
C THR A 188 7.68 4.03 5.77
N ILE A 189 8.44 3.98 4.69
CA ILE A 189 8.93 5.17 3.98
C ILE A 189 7.79 5.69 3.10
N ALA A 190 7.15 6.76 3.56
CA ALA A 190 5.99 7.39 2.93
C ALA A 190 6.04 8.93 2.99
N GLY A 191 5.00 9.55 2.43
CA GLY A 191 4.68 10.96 2.61
C GLY A 191 4.44 11.35 4.08
N PRO A 192 4.41 12.66 4.39
CA PRO A 192 4.12 13.11 5.74
C PRO A 192 2.66 12.82 6.15
N TYR A 193 2.43 12.75 7.45
CA TYR A 193 1.13 12.51 8.11
C TYR A 193 0.57 11.09 7.86
N TYR A 194 1.40 10.15 7.43
CA TYR A 194 1.02 8.79 7.06
C TYR A 194 0.46 8.01 8.25
N TYR A 195 1.11 8.08 9.40
CA TYR A 195 0.69 7.37 10.61
C TYR A 195 -0.41 8.09 11.37
N GLU A 196 -0.41 9.42 11.39
CA GLU A 196 -1.55 10.22 11.83
C GLU A 196 -2.80 9.75 11.07
N THR A 197 -2.69 9.67 9.74
CA THR A 197 -3.81 9.23 8.94
C THR A 197 -4.18 7.76 9.20
N LEU A 198 -3.23 6.83 9.34
CA LEU A 198 -3.57 5.44 9.73
C LEU A 198 -4.39 5.41 11.04
N SER A 199 -4.02 6.24 12.00
CA SER A 199 -4.72 6.37 13.28
C SER A 199 -6.14 6.91 13.12
N ASP A 200 -6.33 7.95 12.30
CA ASP A 200 -7.65 8.50 11.96
C ASP A 200 -8.58 7.46 11.32
N TYR A 201 -8.00 6.52 10.58
CA TYR A 201 -8.71 5.40 9.98
C TYR A 201 -8.99 4.25 10.97
N GLY A 202 -8.58 4.37 12.23
CA GLY A 202 -8.86 3.40 13.30
C GLY A 202 -7.83 2.29 13.46
N PHE A 203 -6.67 2.40 12.82
CA PHE A 203 -5.54 1.51 13.06
C PHE A 203 -4.74 1.95 14.29
N GLU A 204 -4.24 0.98 15.04
CA GLU A 204 -3.34 1.21 16.17
C GLU A 204 -1.88 1.20 15.72
N LEU A 205 -1.12 2.19 16.18
CA LEU A 205 0.30 2.34 15.89
C LEU A 205 1.17 1.54 16.85
N TYR A 206 2.38 1.17 16.45
CA TYR A 206 3.28 0.32 17.23
C TYR A 206 4.27 1.16 18.07
N ASP A 207 3.77 2.05 18.93
CA ASP A 207 4.56 3.01 19.73
C ASP A 207 5.64 2.36 20.62
N GLU A 208 5.46 1.08 20.96
CA GLU A 208 6.42 0.28 21.72
C GLU A 208 7.65 -0.12 20.89
N ILE A 209 7.57 0.00 19.56
CA ILE A 209 8.63 -0.33 18.60
C ILE A 209 9.18 0.93 17.94
N PHE A 210 8.32 1.89 17.59
CA PHE A 210 8.67 3.05 16.79
C PHE A 210 8.28 4.36 17.48
N ASP A 211 9.12 5.38 17.31
CA ASP A 211 8.81 6.78 17.60
C ASP A 211 8.30 7.45 16.33
N TYR A 212 7.00 7.76 16.27
CA TYR A 212 6.37 8.40 15.11
C TYR A 212 6.56 9.92 15.03
N GLY A 213 7.44 10.52 15.83
CA GLY A 213 7.73 11.96 15.79
C GLY A 213 8.25 12.47 14.44
N PHE A 214 8.66 11.59 13.53
CA PHE A 214 9.04 11.91 12.16
C PHE A 214 7.84 12.08 11.20
N ASP A 215 6.63 11.64 11.57
CA ASP A 215 5.52 11.53 10.63
C ASP A 215 5.08 12.89 10.07
N SER A 216 5.07 13.93 10.91
CA SER A 216 4.74 15.30 10.50
C SER A 216 5.92 16.08 9.90
N GLU A 217 7.11 15.47 9.75
CA GLU A 217 8.26 16.14 9.16
C GLU A 217 8.04 16.28 7.65
N GLU A 218 7.82 17.49 7.14
CA GLU A 218 7.57 17.73 5.72
C GLU A 218 8.85 17.63 4.87
N ASN A 219 10.03 17.85 5.47
CA ASN A 219 11.30 17.67 4.75
C ASN A 219 11.53 16.19 4.45
N TYR A 220 11.37 15.86 3.16
CA TYR A 220 11.50 14.51 2.62
C TYR A 220 12.78 13.78 3.06
N GLU A 221 13.96 14.41 2.92
CA GLU A 221 15.23 13.77 3.26
C GLU A 221 15.34 13.51 4.76
N LYS A 222 14.98 14.52 5.58
CA LYS A 222 15.02 14.44 7.05
C LYS A 222 14.06 13.38 7.60
N ARG A 223 12.84 13.28 7.03
CA ARG A 223 11.87 12.25 7.40
C ARG A 223 12.42 10.85 7.14
N ILE A 224 13.00 10.62 5.96
CA ILE A 224 13.63 9.33 5.64
C ILE A 224 14.80 9.05 6.58
N ASP A 225 15.66 10.03 6.85
CA ASP A 225 16.81 9.83 7.75
C ASP A 225 16.37 9.44 9.16
N ASN A 226 15.28 10.02 9.68
CA ASN A 226 14.70 9.63 10.96
C ASN A 226 14.18 8.19 10.96
N ILE A 227 13.52 7.76 9.88
CA ILE A 227 13.06 6.37 9.72
C ILE A 227 14.25 5.40 9.69
N LEU A 228 15.29 5.73 8.90
CA LEU A 228 16.50 4.91 8.79
C LEU A 228 17.25 4.82 10.12
N MET A 229 17.29 5.90 10.89
CA MET A 229 17.89 5.92 12.23
C MET A 229 17.20 4.94 13.18
N GLN A 230 15.87 4.89 13.19
CA GLN A 230 15.13 3.90 13.98
C GLN A 230 15.41 2.47 13.54
N ILE A 231 15.48 2.21 12.23
CA ILE A 231 15.86 0.89 11.70
C ILE A 231 17.25 0.49 12.22
N LYS A 232 18.21 1.41 12.27
CA LYS A 232 19.55 1.16 12.80
C LYS A 232 19.58 0.94 14.30
N GLU A 233 18.81 1.70 15.07
CA GLU A 233 18.67 1.51 16.51
C GLU A 233 18.07 0.14 16.82
N LEU A 234 16.97 -0.24 16.16
CA LEU A 234 16.38 -1.57 16.27
C LEU A 234 17.36 -2.66 15.82
N ASN A 235 18.15 -2.43 14.78
CA ASN A 235 19.16 -3.39 14.34
C ASN A 235 20.24 -3.66 15.40
N SER A 236 20.48 -2.74 16.35
CA SER A 236 21.42 -2.96 17.45
C SER A 236 20.94 -3.98 18.48
N LEU A 237 19.62 -4.21 18.55
CA LEU A 237 19.01 -5.20 19.43
C LEU A 237 19.25 -6.62 18.91
N SER A 238 19.29 -7.61 19.79
CA SER A 238 19.30 -9.02 19.40
C SER A 238 17.97 -9.42 18.74
N LEU A 239 17.99 -10.49 17.93
CA LEU A 239 16.76 -11.03 17.35
C LEU A 239 15.72 -11.42 18.43
N ARG A 240 16.18 -11.84 19.61
CA ARG A 240 15.30 -12.17 20.74
C ARG A 240 14.61 -10.93 21.30
N GLU A 241 15.32 -9.81 21.40
CA GLU A 241 14.75 -8.54 21.86
C GLU A 241 13.74 -8.00 20.86
N ILE A 242 14.02 -8.07 19.55
CA ILE A 242 13.05 -7.70 18.50
C ILE A 242 11.78 -8.56 18.59
N LYS A 243 11.92 -9.88 18.75
CA LYS A 243 10.77 -10.77 18.98
C LYS A 243 9.94 -10.36 20.20
N SER A 244 10.61 -9.98 21.29
CA SER A 244 9.95 -9.49 22.52
C SER A 244 9.18 -8.20 22.28
N LEU A 245 9.72 -7.27 21.49
CA LEU A 245 9.01 -6.05 21.08
C LEU A 245 7.77 -6.37 20.23
N CYS A 246 7.89 -7.28 19.25
CA CYS A 246 6.74 -7.71 18.45
C CYS A 246 5.63 -8.35 19.30
N GLU A 247 5.99 -9.10 20.35
CA GLU A 247 4.99 -9.71 21.24
C GLU A 247 4.25 -8.64 22.08
N LYS A 248 4.93 -7.55 22.47
CA LYS A 248 4.28 -6.45 23.23
C LYS A 248 3.18 -5.76 22.43
N VAL A 249 3.30 -5.72 21.11
CA VAL A 249 2.32 -5.05 20.23
C VAL A 249 1.32 -6.02 19.60
N LYS A 250 1.32 -7.28 20.01
CA LYS A 250 0.47 -8.33 19.42
C LYS A 250 -1.02 -8.00 19.45
N SER A 251 -1.51 -7.39 20.53
CA SER A 251 -2.89 -6.93 20.61
C SER A 251 -3.23 -5.88 19.54
N LYS A 252 -2.28 -4.97 19.25
CA LYS A 252 -2.43 -3.94 18.21
C LYS A 252 -2.41 -4.54 16.81
N ILE A 253 -1.54 -5.54 16.59
CA ILE A 253 -1.51 -6.32 15.34
C ILE A 253 -2.85 -7.00 15.09
N ASP A 254 -3.38 -7.70 16.11
CA ASP A 254 -4.66 -8.41 16.00
C ASP A 254 -5.83 -7.43 15.79
N HIS A 255 -5.85 -6.30 16.49
CA HIS A 255 -6.81 -5.21 16.25
C HIS A 255 -6.76 -4.72 14.80
N ASN A 256 -5.58 -4.40 14.28
CA ASN A 256 -5.39 -3.91 12.91
C ASN A 256 -5.86 -4.91 11.86
N TYR A 257 -5.57 -6.21 12.07
CA TYR A 257 -6.03 -7.29 11.22
C TYR A 257 -7.56 -7.41 11.22
N ASP A 258 -8.17 -7.43 12.40
CA ASP A 258 -9.62 -7.52 12.52
C ASP A 258 -10.32 -6.29 11.94
N HIS A 259 -9.71 -5.12 12.12
CA HIS A 259 -10.20 -3.86 11.59
C HIS A 259 -10.20 -3.87 10.06
N ILE A 260 -9.08 -4.23 9.41
CA ILE A 260 -8.99 -4.24 7.94
C ILE A 260 -9.96 -5.25 7.32
N LYS A 261 -10.19 -6.40 7.97
CA LYS A 261 -11.13 -7.43 7.50
C LYS A 261 -12.60 -7.00 7.56
N LYS A 262 -12.92 -6.04 8.45
CA LYS A 262 -14.27 -5.47 8.57
C LYS A 262 -14.51 -4.31 7.61
N GLN A 263 -13.46 -3.71 7.06
CA GLN A 263 -13.60 -2.58 6.15
C GLN A 263 -14.29 -2.99 4.86
N LYS A 264 -15.26 -2.16 4.47
CA LYS A 264 -15.98 -2.28 3.22
C LYS A 264 -16.02 -0.90 2.57
N PRO A 265 -15.85 -0.81 1.25
CA PRO A 265 -16.06 0.43 0.54
C PRO A 265 -17.53 0.79 0.70
N LYS A 266 -17.84 2.10 0.74
CA LYS A 266 -19.24 2.53 0.78
C LYS A 266 -20.06 2.00 -0.41
N PHE A 267 -19.38 1.58 -1.47
CA PHE A 267 -19.97 0.97 -2.66
C PHE A 267 -19.39 -0.43 -2.89
N SER A 268 -20.20 -1.46 -2.69
CA SER A 268 -19.82 -2.88 -2.88
C SER A 268 -20.75 -3.61 -3.87
N GLY A 269 -21.13 -2.95 -4.97
CA GLY A 269 -22.12 -3.46 -5.91
C GLY A 269 -21.55 -3.91 -7.27
N PRO A 270 -21.96 -5.07 -7.81
CA PRO A 270 -21.76 -5.41 -9.24
C PRO A 270 -22.73 -4.66 -10.19
N ARG A 271 -23.62 -3.79 -9.69
CA ARG A 271 -24.79 -3.28 -10.45
C ARG A 271 -25.24 -1.85 -10.14
N GLU A 272 -24.32 -0.96 -9.78
CA GLU A 272 -24.44 0.44 -10.20
C GLU A 272 -23.24 0.70 -11.11
N ARG A 273 -23.53 1.11 -12.35
CA ARG A 273 -22.62 0.98 -13.50
C ARG A 273 -21.31 1.75 -13.29
N VAL A 274 -20.34 1.08 -12.70
CA VAL A 274 -18.94 1.51 -12.69
C VAL A 274 -18.41 1.37 -14.11
N VAL A 275 -17.93 2.48 -14.69
CA VAL A 275 -17.12 2.38 -15.91
C VAL A 275 -15.66 2.37 -15.50
N ILE A 276 -15.03 1.21 -15.68
CA ILE A 276 -13.58 1.05 -15.57
C ILE A 276 -12.96 1.54 -16.88
N LEU A 277 -12.20 2.63 -16.81
CA LEU A 277 -11.53 3.21 -17.97
C LEU A 277 -10.21 2.48 -18.23
N LYS A 278 -10.21 1.48 -19.12
CA LYS A 278 -8.95 0.87 -19.58
C LYS A 278 -8.33 1.70 -20.68
N GLU A 279 -7.06 2.05 -20.54
CA GLU A 279 -6.27 2.56 -21.68
C GLU A 279 -6.25 1.52 -22.80
N ARG A 280 -6.62 1.95 -24.01
CA ARG A 280 -6.44 1.15 -25.22
C ARG A 280 -4.99 1.36 -25.64
N ILE A 281 -4.11 0.44 -25.27
CA ILE A 281 -2.75 0.40 -25.82
C ILE A 281 -2.92 0.16 -27.33
N SER A 282 -2.46 1.12 -28.14
CA SER A 282 -2.36 1.04 -29.59
C SER A 282 -1.20 0.15 -30.00
#